data_AF-A0A2L2YV03-F1
#
_entry.id   AF-A0A2L2YV03-F1
#
_cell.length_a   1.000
_cell.length_b   1.000
_cell.length_c   1.000
_cell.angle_alpha   90.00
_cell.angle_beta   90.00
_cell.angle_gamma   90.00
#
_symmetry.space_group_name_H-M   'P 1'
#
loop_
_entity.id
_entity.type
_entity.pdbx_description
1 polymer ?
#
loop_
_entity_poly.entity_id
_entity_poly.type
_entity_poly.pdbx_seq_one_letter_code
_entity_poly.pdbx_strand_id
1 'polypeptide(L)'
;SSLKPKGMTMNLKSATYQVIHNMVHKFDKPSSTPACPAFYLMFIGKTIPHPSQIDVPLDKQIFISRHSLDMKFTHIDEKLSEYLGYKSSELLGQSVFSFHHALDSSSLLASFKML
;
A
#
# COMPACT_ATOMS: atom_id res chain seq x y z
N SER A 1 -5.34 17.48 -9.59
CA SER A 1 -6.67 18.12 -9.54
C SER A 1 -7.70 17.17 -10.10
N SER A 2 -8.69 16.73 -9.31
CA SER A 2 -9.75 15.84 -9.82
C SER A 2 -11.00 16.66 -10.11
N LEU A 3 -11.48 16.62 -11.35
CA LEU A 3 -12.72 17.28 -11.77
C LEU A 3 -13.91 16.33 -11.58
N LYS A 4 -14.96 16.80 -10.90
CA LYS A 4 -16.31 16.22 -11.03
C LYS A 4 -17.05 16.88 -12.21
N PRO A 5 -18.15 16.30 -12.73
CA PRO A 5 -18.76 16.63 -14.05
C PRO A 5 -19.36 18.04 -14.20
N LYS A 6 -19.06 18.99 -13.31
CA LYS A 6 -19.68 20.32 -13.28
C LYS A 6 -18.69 21.48 -13.13
N GLY A 7 -17.41 21.26 -13.43
CA GLY A 7 -16.48 22.37 -13.73
C GLY A 7 -16.28 23.43 -12.64
N MET A 8 -16.47 23.11 -11.36
CA MET A 8 -16.08 24.02 -10.27
C MET A 8 -14.71 23.65 -9.71
N THR A 9 -13.79 24.62 -9.72
CA THR A 9 -12.47 24.51 -9.12
C THR A 9 -12.60 24.49 -7.59
N MET A 10 -12.22 23.40 -6.95
CA MET A 10 -12.26 23.30 -5.48
C MET A 10 -10.94 23.76 -4.86
N ASN A 11 -11.04 24.54 -3.78
CA ASN A 11 -9.93 24.93 -2.92
C ASN A 11 -9.31 23.68 -2.27
N LEU A 12 -8.01 23.48 -2.44
CA LEU A 12 -7.29 22.27 -2.05
C LEU A 12 -7.37 21.95 -0.54
N LYS A 13 -7.70 22.93 0.31
CA LYS A 13 -7.74 22.79 1.76
C LYS A 13 -8.92 21.96 2.29
N SER A 14 -9.95 21.72 1.48
CA SER A 14 -11.14 20.93 1.86
C SER A 14 -11.24 19.57 1.14
N ALA A 15 -10.20 19.17 0.40
CA ALA A 15 -10.20 17.90 -0.32
C ALA A 15 -9.74 16.76 0.60
N THR A 16 -10.66 15.84 0.91
CA THR A 16 -10.32 14.55 1.53
C THR A 16 -9.64 13.67 0.48
N TYR A 17 -8.31 13.62 0.48
CA TYR A 17 -7.55 12.71 -0.37
C TYR A 17 -7.59 11.29 0.19
N GLN A 18 -7.87 10.33 -0.68
CA GLN A 18 -7.74 8.90 -0.38
C GLN A 18 -6.64 8.31 -1.24
N VAL A 19 -5.87 7.39 -0.65
CA VAL A 19 -4.86 6.64 -1.38
C VAL A 19 -5.54 5.53 -2.17
N ILE A 20 -5.27 5.50 -3.48
CA ILE A 20 -5.77 4.46 -4.39
C ILE A 20 -4.59 3.60 -4.83
N HIS A 21 -4.67 2.30 -4.56
CA HIS A 21 -3.77 1.31 -5.14
C HIS A 21 -4.24 0.98 -6.56
N ASN A 22 -3.41 1.34 -7.55
CA ASN A 22 -3.73 1.16 -8.97
C ASN A 22 -2.98 -0.06 -9.53
N MET A 23 -3.72 -0.99 -10.13
CA MET A 23 -3.16 -2.03 -10.98
C MET A 23 -3.34 -1.62 -12.44
N VAL A 24 -2.23 -1.59 -13.19
CA VAL A 24 -2.22 -1.14 -14.59
C VAL A 24 -1.81 -2.29 -15.49
N HIS A 25 -2.55 -2.50 -16.57
CA HIS A 25 -2.17 -3.44 -17.61
C HIS A 25 -2.13 -2.75 -18.96
N LYS A 26 -1.04 -2.96 -19.71
CA LYS A 26 -0.85 -2.43 -21.07
C LYS A 26 -1.15 -3.53 -22.07
N PHE A 27 -2.08 -3.26 -22.97
CA PHE A 27 -2.38 -4.13 -24.10
C PHE A 27 -1.80 -3.54 -25.37
N ASP A 28 -0.87 -4.25 -26.00
CA ASP A 28 -0.36 -3.86 -27.30
C ASP A 28 -1.39 -4.17 -28.40
N LYS A 29 -1.41 -3.34 -29.42
CA LYS A 29 -2.35 -3.46 -30.52
C LYS A 29 -2.03 -4.68 -31.41
N PRO A 30 -3.04 -5.45 -31.88
CA PRO A 30 -2.84 -6.46 -32.92
C PRO A 30 -2.48 -5.77 -34.25
N SER A 31 -1.48 -6.30 -34.96
CA SER A 31 -0.77 -5.69 -36.09
C SER A 31 -1.61 -5.30 -37.33
N SER A 32 -2.91 -5.57 -37.36
CA SER A 32 -3.72 -5.55 -38.59
C SER A 32 -4.66 -4.36 -38.79
N THR A 33 -4.65 -3.33 -37.92
CA THR A 33 -5.56 -2.18 -38.08
C THR A 33 -4.80 -0.85 -38.15
N PRO A 34 -4.94 -0.01 -39.19
CA PRO A 34 -4.17 1.24 -39.29
C PRO A 34 -4.76 2.43 -38.51
N ALA A 35 -6.02 2.36 -38.03
CA ALA A 35 -6.74 3.54 -37.52
C ALA A 35 -6.79 3.71 -35.98
N CYS A 36 -6.22 2.77 -35.19
CA CYS A 36 -6.36 2.75 -33.73
C CYS A 36 -5.05 3.09 -32.97
N PRO A 37 -5.11 3.57 -31.70
CA PRO A 37 -3.93 3.87 -30.88
C PRO A 37 -3.00 2.67 -30.68
N ALA A 38 -1.69 2.93 -30.50
CA ALA A 38 -0.63 1.90 -30.47
C ALA A 38 -0.76 0.88 -29.32
N PHE A 39 -1.44 1.26 -28.23
CA PHE A 39 -1.72 0.41 -27.09
C PHE A 39 -2.97 0.91 -26.35
N TYR A 40 -3.53 0.04 -25.50
CA TYR A 40 -4.58 0.37 -24.53
C TYR A 40 -4.02 0.21 -23.12
N LEU A 41 -4.46 1.06 -22.19
CA LEU A 41 -4.16 0.92 -20.76
C LEU A 41 -5.45 0.63 -20.01
N MET A 42 -5.44 -0.41 -19.19
CA MET A 42 -6.51 -0.72 -18.26
C MET A 42 -6.03 -0.45 -16.84
N PHE A 43 -6.81 0.32 -16.09
CA PHE A 43 -6.54 0.65 -14.70
C PHE A 43 -7.63 0.07 -13.81
N ILE A 44 -7.23 -0.62 -12.76
CA ILE A 44 -8.12 -1.04 -11.68
C ILE A 44 -7.64 -0.36 -10.40
N GLY A 45 -8.42 0.60 -9.91
CA GLY A 45 -8.16 1.30 -8.66
C GLY A 45 -8.89 0.64 -7.50
N LYS A 46 -8.16 0.33 -6.42
CA LYS A 46 -8.72 -0.11 -5.14
C LYS A 46 -8.40 0.91 -4.06
N THR A 47 -9.40 1.31 -3.28
CA THR A 47 -9.24 2.18 -2.12
C THR A 47 -8.51 1.44 -1.00
N ILE A 48 -7.52 2.08 -0.38
CA ILE A 48 -6.88 1.53 0.82
C ILE A 48 -7.75 1.92 2.03
N PRO A 49 -8.22 0.96 2.85
CA PRO A 49 -9.02 1.26 4.02
C PRO A 49 -8.21 2.08 5.03
N HIS A 50 -8.85 3.04 5.68
CA HIS A 50 -8.18 3.83 6.70
C HIS A 50 -7.80 2.93 7.89
N PRO A 51 -6.63 3.10 8.53
CA PRO A 51 -6.22 2.28 9.67
C PRO A 51 -7.23 2.28 10.83
N SER A 52 -7.98 3.38 11.01
CA SER A 52 -9.06 3.50 12.01
C SER A 52 -10.37 2.80 11.63
N GLN A 53 -10.48 2.26 10.42
CA GLN A 53 -11.65 1.53 9.92
C GLN A 53 -11.42 0.01 9.88
N ILE A 54 -10.35 -0.50 10.51
CA ILE A 54 -10.06 -1.93 10.61
C ILE A 54 -10.91 -2.55 11.74
N ASP A 55 -12.23 -2.34 11.70
CA ASP A 55 -13.20 -2.99 12.60
C ASP A 55 -13.66 -4.36 12.05
N VAL A 56 -13.08 -4.80 10.93
CA VAL A 56 -13.36 -6.13 10.36
C VAL A 56 -12.61 -7.17 11.20
N PRO A 57 -13.26 -8.28 11.62
CA PRO A 57 -12.53 -9.37 12.26
C PRO A 57 -11.45 -9.84 11.30
N LEU A 58 -10.20 -9.55 11.68
CA LEU A 58 -9.04 -9.99 10.93
C LEU A 58 -9.08 -11.52 10.92
N ASP A 59 -8.93 -12.10 9.73
CA ASP A 59 -8.69 -13.53 9.60
C ASP A 59 -7.55 -13.92 10.53
N LYS A 60 -7.59 -15.15 11.07
CA LYS A 60 -6.60 -15.60 12.06
C LYS A 60 -5.15 -15.40 11.60
N GLN A 61 -4.92 -15.38 10.28
CA GLN A 61 -3.62 -15.21 9.63
C GLN A 61 -3.16 -13.75 9.47
N ILE A 62 -3.95 -12.76 9.88
CA ILE A 62 -3.59 -11.35 9.78
C ILE A 62 -3.33 -10.79 11.19
N PHE A 63 -2.19 -10.12 11.35
CA PHE A 63 -1.78 -9.45 12.58
C PHE A 63 -1.50 -7.97 12.30
N ILE A 64 -1.58 -7.14 13.35
CA ILE A 64 -1.27 -5.70 13.26
C ILE A 64 0.01 -5.37 14.02
N SER A 65 0.87 -4.55 13.42
CA SER A 65 1.97 -3.88 14.11
C SER A 65 1.90 -2.37 13.88
N ARG A 66 2.39 -1.59 14.83
CA ARG A 66 2.58 -0.13 14.69
C ARG A 66 4.05 0.20 14.75
N HIS A 67 4.42 1.24 14.01
CA HIS A 67 5.81 1.64 13.84
C HIS A 67 5.96 3.15 13.98
N SER A 68 7.14 3.58 14.42
CA SER A 68 7.60 4.95 14.25
C SER A 68 7.94 5.24 12.78
N LEU A 69 8.17 6.51 12.45
CA LEU A 69 8.49 6.92 11.07
C LEU A 69 9.80 6.30 10.54
N ASP A 70 10.72 5.90 11.42
CA ASP A 70 11.94 5.15 11.08
C ASP A 70 11.73 3.62 11.08
N MET A 71 10.47 3.18 10.96
CA MET A 71 10.05 1.78 10.87
C MET A 71 10.50 0.91 12.05
N LYS A 72 10.53 1.47 13.27
CA LYS A 72 10.76 0.69 14.49
C LYS A 72 9.45 0.28 15.14
N PHE A 73 9.35 -0.97 15.60
CA PHE A 73 8.15 -1.47 16.25
C PHE A 73 7.83 -0.69 17.53
N THR A 74 6.61 -0.15 17.62
CA THR A 74 6.07 0.52 18.81
C THR A 74 4.92 -0.26 19.44
N HIS A 75 4.25 -1.11 18.67
CA HIS A 75 3.21 -2.01 19.15
C HIS A 75 3.16 -3.27 18.28
N ILE A 76 2.91 -4.42 18.90
CA ILE A 76 2.86 -5.72 18.24
C ILE A 76 1.65 -6.48 18.78
N ASP A 77 0.83 -7.01 17.87
CA ASP A 77 -0.26 -7.92 18.20
C ASP A 77 0.27 -9.23 18.79
N GLU A 78 -0.42 -9.77 19.81
CA GLU A 78 0.03 -10.95 20.56
C GLU A 78 0.21 -12.18 19.65
N LYS A 79 -0.66 -12.30 18.64
CA LYS A 79 -0.65 -13.39 17.66
C LYS A 79 0.60 -13.39 16.76
N LEU A 80 1.28 -12.26 16.60
CA LEU A 80 2.46 -12.16 15.73
C LEU A 80 3.55 -13.16 16.16
N SER A 81 3.70 -13.35 17.46
CA SER A 81 4.68 -14.29 18.03
C SER A 81 4.45 -15.74 17.61
N GLU A 82 3.19 -16.15 17.43
CA GLU A 82 2.82 -17.49 16.98
C GLU A 82 3.26 -17.76 15.53
N TYR A 83 3.27 -16.72 14.69
CA TYR A 83 3.59 -16.84 13.27
C TYR A 83 5.07 -16.66 12.96
N LEU A 84 5.75 -15.72 13.64
CA LEU A 84 7.13 -15.36 13.31
C LEU A 84 8.18 -16.00 14.24
N GLY A 85 7.75 -16.59 15.36
CA GLY A 85 8.65 -17.21 16.33
C GLY A 85 9.47 -16.24 17.19
N TYR A 86 9.23 -14.93 17.06
CA TYR A 86 9.84 -13.89 17.90
C TYR A 86 8.97 -13.53 19.09
N LYS A 87 9.60 -13.19 20.21
CA LYS A 87 8.91 -12.57 21.34
C LYS A 87 8.70 -11.08 21.06
N SER A 88 7.61 -10.52 21.57
CA SER A 88 7.34 -9.07 21.43
C SER A 88 8.50 -8.21 21.96
N SER A 89 9.18 -8.64 23.02
CA SER A 89 10.36 -7.95 23.58
C SER A 89 11.57 -7.90 22.65
N GLU A 90 11.69 -8.86 21.72
CA GLU A 90 12.81 -8.92 20.77
C GLU A 90 12.58 -7.99 19.56
N LEU A 91 11.32 -7.65 19.31
CA LEU A 91 10.91 -6.84 18.16
C LEU A 91 10.73 -5.37 18.54
N LEU A 92 10.20 -5.06 19.74
CA LEU A 92 9.96 -3.69 20.17
C LEU A 92 11.24 -2.84 20.09
N GLY A 93 11.14 -1.67 19.44
CA GLY A 93 12.26 -0.76 19.22
C GLY A 93 13.22 -1.16 18.11
N GLN A 94 13.15 -2.39 17.59
CA GLN A 94 13.94 -2.82 16.45
C GLN A 94 13.32 -2.34 15.14
N SER A 95 14.16 -2.10 14.14
CA SER A 95 13.68 -1.72 12.81
C SER A 95 13.18 -2.94 12.04
N VAL A 96 12.06 -2.81 11.32
CA VAL A 96 11.56 -3.83 10.37
C VAL A 96 12.65 -4.20 9.36
N PHE A 97 13.51 -3.25 9.00
CA PHE A 97 14.63 -3.48 8.08
C PHE A 97 15.66 -4.49 8.63
N SER A 98 15.62 -4.88 9.90
CA SER A 98 16.50 -5.91 10.43
C SER A 98 15.99 -7.35 10.22
N PHE A 99 14.72 -7.52 9.82
CA PHE A 99 14.05 -8.83 9.81
C PHE A 99 13.62 -9.33 8.43
N HIS A 100 13.83 -8.56 7.38
CA HIS A 100 13.50 -8.96 6.02
C HIS A 100 14.65 -9.76 5.39
N HIS A 101 14.32 -10.60 4.41
CA HIS A 101 15.31 -11.32 3.65
C HIS A 101 16.14 -10.37 2.78
N ALA A 102 17.45 -10.58 2.67
CA ALA A 102 18.36 -9.67 1.96
C ALA A 102 17.97 -9.43 0.48
N LEU A 103 17.33 -10.42 -0.16
CA LEU A 103 16.84 -10.27 -1.54
C LEU A 103 15.67 -9.29 -1.67
N ASP A 104 14.94 -9.06 -0.58
CA ASP A 104 13.77 -8.17 -0.55
C ASP A 104 14.13 -6.74 -0.12
N SER A 105 15.39 -6.46 0.25
CA SER A 105 15.80 -5.15 0.77
C SER A 105 15.54 -4.01 -0.21
N SER A 106 15.82 -4.24 -1.49
CA SER A 106 15.70 -3.22 -2.52
C SER A 106 14.24 -2.85 -2.79
N SER A 107 13.35 -3.84 -2.90
CA SER A 107 11.92 -3.65 -3.13
C SER A 107 11.22 -3.02 -1.92
N LEU A 108 11.61 -3.43 -0.71
CA LEU A 108 11.06 -2.90 0.54
C LEU A 108 11.46 -1.42 0.72
N LEU A 109 12.74 -1.09 0.49
CA LEU A 109 13.21 0.30 0.59
C LEU A 109 12.58 1.20 -0.48
N ALA A 110 12.41 0.70 -1.70
CA ALA A 110 11.71 1.44 -2.75
C ALA A 110 10.25 1.73 -2.35
N SER A 111 9.55 0.73 -1.81
CA SER A 111 8.17 0.87 -1.34
C SER A 111 8.05 1.88 -0.19
N PHE A 112 9.00 1.88 0.76
CA PHE A 112 9.03 2.82 1.87
C PHE A 112 9.25 4.28 1.43
N LYS A 113 10.12 4.49 0.43
CA LYS A 113 10.44 5.84 -0.09
C LYS A 113 9.37 6.40 -1.03
N MET A 114 8.51 5.55 -1.58
CA MET A 114 7.46 5.92 -2.53
C MET A 114 6.14 6.35 -1.86
N LEU A 115 6.06 6.27 -0.54
CA LEU A 115 5.00 6.87 0.29
C LEU A 115 5.41 8.28 0.72
#